data_AF-A0A961CEC3-F1
#
_entry.id   AF-A0A961CEC3-F1
#
_cell.length_a   1.000
_cell.length_b   1.000
_cell.length_c   1.000
_cell.angle_alpha   90.00
_cell.angle_beta   90.00
_cell.angle_gamma   90.00
#
_symmetry.space_group_name_H-M   'P 1'
#
loop_
_entity.id
_entity.type
_entity.pdbx_description
1 polymer ?
#
loop_
_entity_poly.entity_id
_entity_poly.type
_entity_poly.pdbx_seq_one_letter_code
_entity_poly.pdbx_strand_id
1 'polypeptide(L)' 'VALEHLGHGMHDDEDVREVGDVYLARWDGPLAPADGEVVELGTVPLAELDAWLGDTPVVPDACTIVAPLLRTLVDGAGS' A
#
# COMPACT_ATOMS: atom_id res chain seq x y z
N VAL A 1 -3.27 0.33 -17.12
CA VAL A 1 -4.32 0.65 -16.12
C VAL A 1 -4.23 2.14 -15.83
N ALA A 2 -5.35 2.84 -15.67
CA ALA A 2 -5.32 4.25 -15.24
C ALA A 2 -4.93 4.33 -13.75
N LEU A 3 -4.12 5.32 -13.39
CA LEU A 3 -3.69 5.55 -12.01
C LEU A 3 -4.54 6.66 -11.39
N GLU A 4 -5.13 6.38 -10.23
CA GLU A 4 -5.84 7.34 -9.40
C GLU A 4 -4.91 7.81 -8.29
N HIS A 5 -4.68 9.12 -8.14
CA HIS A 5 -3.88 9.65 -7.04
C HIS A 5 -4.68 9.60 -5.74
N LEU A 6 -4.16 8.89 -4.73
CA LEU A 6 -4.80 8.79 -3.41
C LEU A 6 -4.30 9.87 -2.45
N GLY A 7 -3.08 10.36 -2.64
CA GLY A 7 -2.46 11.35 -1.77
C GLY A 7 -0.95 11.18 -1.70
N HIS A 8 -0.34 11.80 -0.71
CA HIS A 8 1.09 11.67 -0.42
C HIS A 8 1.36 11.58 1.08
N GLY A 9 2.55 11.13 1.44
CA GLY A 9 3.04 11.11 2.80
C GLY A 9 4.54 11.35 2.87
N MET A 10 5.04 11.47 4.09
CA MET A 10 6.46 11.62 4.37
C MET A 10 6.88 10.60 5.43
N HIS A 11 8.07 10.06 5.26
CA HIS A 11 8.72 9.19 6.25
C HIS A 11 10.15 9.67 6.49
N ASP A 12 10.59 9.62 7.74
CA ASP A 12 11.92 10.07 8.17
C ASP A 12 12.35 9.22 9.37
N ASP A 13 13.33 8.35 9.16
CA ASP A 13 13.95 7.52 10.19
C ASP A 13 15.49 7.52 10.06
N GLU A 14 16.16 6.54 10.67
CA GLU A 14 17.62 6.46 10.62
C GLU A 14 18.16 5.95 9.28
N ASP A 15 17.33 5.29 8.47
CA ASP A 15 17.71 4.67 7.21
C ASP A 15 17.36 5.56 6.01
N VAL A 16 16.20 6.24 6.04
CA VAL A 16 15.68 6.97 4.90
C VAL A 16 14.93 8.26 5.30
N ARG A 17 14.94 9.22 4.38
CA ARG A 17 14.02 10.37 4.38
C ARG A 17 13.38 10.49 3.01
N GLU A 18 12.06 10.34 2.96
CA GLU A 18 11.33 10.31 1.70
C GLU A 18 9.97 11.02 1.74
N VAL A 19 9.55 11.44 0.55
CA VAL A 19 8.21 11.94 0.25
C VAL A 19 7.66 11.05 -0.86
N GLY A 20 6.55 10.37 -0.59
CA GLY A 20 5.95 9.42 -1.52
C GLY A 20 4.55 9.84 -1.94
N ASP A 21 4.30 9.85 -3.25
CA ASP A 21 2.95 9.90 -3.81
C ASP A 21 2.38 8.49 -3.94
N VAL A 22 1.13 8.30 -3.50
CA VAL A 22 0.45 7.02 -3.54
C VAL A 22 -0.62 7.03 -4.61
N TYR A 23 -0.60 6.01 -5.47
CA TYR A 23 -1.55 5.83 -6.55
C TYR A 23 -2.27 4.48 -6.44
N LEU A 24 -3.56 4.47 -6.77
CA LEU A 24 -4.38 3.27 -6.88
C LEU A 24 -4.49 2.83 -8.33
N ALA A 25 -4.23 1.55 -8.58
CA ALA A 25 -4.55 0.86 -9.80
C ALA A 25 -5.54 -0.27 -9.48
N ARG A 26 -6.64 -0.36 -10.24
CA ARG A 26 -7.58 -1.49 -10.17
C ARG A 26 -7.29 -2.47 -11.30
N TRP A 27 -7.05 -3.74 -10.94
CA TRP A 27 -6.60 -4.75 -11.88
C TRP A 27 -7.13 -6.13 -11.50
N ASP A 28 -7.84 -6.76 -12.44
CA ASP A 28 -8.40 -8.12 -12.27
C ASP A 28 -7.59 -9.18 -13.05
N GLY A 29 -6.49 -8.77 -13.70
CA GLY A 29 -5.64 -9.65 -14.48
C GLY A 29 -4.54 -10.32 -13.65
N PRO A 30 -3.77 -11.24 -14.26
CA PRO A 30 -2.61 -11.82 -13.58
C PRO A 30 -1.56 -10.74 -13.29
N LEU A 31 -0.84 -10.89 -12.19
CA LEU A 31 0.37 -10.13 -11.87
C LEU A 31 1.59 -11.03 -12.07
N ALA A 32 2.59 -10.52 -12.77
CA ALA A 32 3.84 -11.21 -13.03
C ALA A 32 5.01 -10.23 -12.79
N PRO A 33 5.66 -10.29 -11.60
CA PRO A 33 6.86 -9.50 -11.35
C PRO A 33 7.95 -9.86 -12.37
N ALA A 34 8.69 -8.85 -12.85
CA ALA A 34 9.52 -9.00 -14.05
C ALA A 34 11.03 -8.83 -13.81
N ASP A 35 11.43 -8.26 -12.68
CA ASP A 35 12.82 -7.88 -12.36
C ASP A 35 13.48 -8.77 -11.29
N GLY A 36 12.72 -9.66 -10.67
CA GLY A 36 13.19 -10.56 -9.61
C GLY A 36 13.26 -9.91 -8.23
N GLU A 37 12.75 -8.68 -8.07
CA GLU A 37 12.69 -8.02 -6.76
C GLU A 37 11.59 -8.59 -5.87
N VAL A 38 10.47 -9.02 -6.46
CA VAL A 38 9.34 -9.62 -5.75
C VAL A 38 9.47 -11.14 -5.73
N VAL A 39 9.54 -11.70 -4.52
CA VAL A 39 9.63 -13.16 -4.30
C VAL A 39 8.27 -13.82 -4.09
N GLU A 40 7.27 -13.07 -3.62
CA GLU A 40 5.93 -13.56 -3.31
C GLU A 40 4.90 -12.45 -3.49
N LEU A 41 3.70 -12.81 -3.95
CA LEU A 41 2.54 -11.92 -4.02
C LEU A 41 1.42 -12.45 -3.12
N GLY A 42 0.90 -11.59 -2.27
CA GLY A 42 -0.26 -11.86 -1.41
C GLY A 42 -1.43 -10.94 -1.75
N THR A 43 -2.66 -11.44 -1.58
CA THR A 43 -3.87 -10.60 -1.62
C THR A 43 -4.40 -10.45 -0.21
N VAL A 44 -4.63 -9.21 0.21
CA VAL A 44 -5.19 -8.88 1.52
C VAL A 44 -6.51 -8.15 1.30
N PRO A 45 -7.64 -8.66 1.82
CA PRO A 45 -8.89 -7.90 1.81
C PRO A 45 -8.70 -6.57 2.54
N LEU A 46 -9.14 -5.45 1.95
CA LEU A 46 -8.94 -4.12 2.57
C LEU A 46 -9.55 -4.02 3.98
N ALA A 47 -10.67 -4.71 4.23
CA ALA A 47 -11.30 -4.75 5.56
C ALA A 47 -10.46 -5.48 6.62
N GLU A 48 -9.49 -6.30 6.21
CA GLU A 48 -8.59 -7.06 7.08
C GLU A 48 -7.20 -6.42 7.19
N LEU A 49 -6.98 -5.27 6.54
CA LEU A 49 -5.67 -4.63 6.41
C LEU A 49 -4.99 -4.41 7.77
N ASP A 50 -5.70 -3.87 8.76
CA ASP A 50 -5.12 -3.56 10.07
C ASP A 50 -4.75 -4.82 10.86
N ALA A 51 -5.55 -5.88 10.75
CA ALA A 51 -5.22 -7.16 11.36
C ALA A 51 -3.98 -7.76 10.69
N TRP A 52 -3.93 -7.74 9.35
CA TRP A 52 -2.81 -8.26 8.59
C TRP A 52 -1.50 -7.49 8.86
N LEU A 53 -1.55 -6.16 8.95
CA LEU A 53 -0.39 -5.32 9.31
C LEU A 53 0.12 -5.58 10.73
N GLY A 54 -0.76 -6.02 11.65
CA GLY A 54 -0.38 -6.37 13.03
C GLY A 54 0.45 -7.65 13.12
N ASP A 55 0.21 -8.60 12.22
CA ASP A 55 0.84 -9.93 12.21
C ASP A 55 1.95 -10.07 11.16
N THR A 56 2.03 -9.15 10.20
CA THR A 56 2.97 -9.23 9.07
C THR A 56 4.03 -8.13 9.14
N PRO A 57 5.33 -8.47 9.07
CA PRO A 57 6.38 -7.46 8.99
C PRO A 57 6.29 -6.71 7.66
N VAL A 58 6.11 -5.40 7.74
CA VAL A 58 6.06 -4.47 6.60
C VAL A 58 7.06 -3.35 6.85
N VAL A 59 7.65 -2.83 5.78
CA VAL A 59 8.62 -1.74 5.84
C VAL A 59 8.00 -0.47 6.48
N PRO A 60 8.74 0.28 7.34
CA PRO A 60 8.18 1.37 8.13
C PRO A 60 7.59 2.53 7.31
N ASP A 61 8.18 2.82 6.16
CA ASP A 61 7.73 3.81 5.20
C ASP A 61 6.35 3.48 4.63
N ALA A 62 6.10 2.25 4.20
CA ALA A 62 4.80 1.81 3.70
C ALA A 62 3.72 1.89 4.80
N CYS A 63 4.08 1.53 6.04
CA CYS A 63 3.18 1.69 7.19
C CYS A 63 2.84 3.16 7.47
N THR A 64 3.80 4.07 7.28
CA THR A 64 3.64 5.51 7.56
C THR A 64 2.89 6.23 6.43
N ILE A 65 3.21 5.92 5.17
CA ILE A 65 2.77 6.66 3.99
C ILE A 65 1.53 5.99 3.35
N VAL A 66 1.57 4.67 3.13
CA VAL A 66 0.57 3.97 2.32
C VAL A 66 -0.64 3.53 3.16
N ALA A 67 -0.42 2.91 4.32
CA ALA A 67 -1.51 2.34 5.12
C ALA A 67 -2.62 3.35 5.50
N PRO A 68 -2.32 4.61 5.92
CA PRO A 68 -3.36 5.59 6.20
C PRO A 68 -4.23 5.93 4.99
N LEU A 69 -3.64 5.96 3.79
CA LEU A 69 -4.36 6.27 2.55
C LEU A 69 -5.24 5.11 2.11
N LEU A 70 -4.80 3.86 2.29
CA LEU A 70 -5.64 2.68 2.03
C LEU A 70 -6.87 2.62 2.95
N ARG A 71 -6.75 3.03 4.21
CA ARG A 71 -7.89 3.09 5.15
C ARG A 71 -8.99 4.03 4.69
N THR A 72 -8.63 5.12 4.01
CA THR A 72 -9.64 6.06 3.45
C THR A 72 -10.54 5.40 2.40
N LEU A 73 -10.07 4.35 1.73
CA LEU A 73 -10.86 3.57 0.77
C LEU A 73 -11.88 2.66 1.46
N VAL A 74 -11.57 2.18 2.67
CA VAL A 74 -12.49 1.39 3.49
C VAL A 74 -13.63 2.29 3.98
N ASP A 75 -13.29 3.47 4.49
CA ASP A 75 -14.27 4.42 5.03
C ASP A 75 -15.15 5.03 3.93
N GLY A 76 -14.60 5.25 2.73
CA GLY A 76 -15.32 5.77 1.57
C GLY A 76 -16.26 4.77 0.88
N ALA A 77 -16.09 3.45 1.12
CA ALA A 77 -16.94 2.42 0.53
C ALA A 77 -18.33 2.30 1.20
N GLY A 78 -18.58 3.07 2.28
CA GLY A 78 -19.84 3.10 3.02
C GLY A 78 -20.73 4.32 2.76
N SER A 79 -20.40 5.20 1.79
CA SER A 79 -21.19 6.40 1.46
C SER A 79 -21.89 6.32 0.11
#